data_AF-A0A353F688-F1
#
_entry.id   AF-A0A353F688-F1
#
_cell.length_a   1.000
_cell.length_b   1.000
_cell.length_c   1.000
_cell.angle_alpha   90.00
_cell.angle_beta   90.00
_cell.angle_gamma   90.00
#
_symmetry.space_group_name_H-M   'P 1'
#
loop_
_entity.id
_entity.type
_entity.pdbx_description
1 polymer ?
#
loop_
_entity_poly.entity_id
_entity_poly.type
_entity_poly.pdbx_seq_one_letter_code
_entity_poly.pdbx_strand_id
1 'polypeptide(L)'
;MSPERVFQVLTVLGLAAGGWLYGDYWKKTNLPPLDNDSAATLRAENSELVQRVDTLEEELAQVRSMLSKGPFPVPEDIISWVEKDYDMVFLKHPNVRLASPTKIRDAAHANLRLIYGEVDLENEGLAWELLGLLPPNQRLFTQLLFVNSTGVKGICDLSEQRILLSENFDAMSVPDRSVLVRLLGQLLAYQNYPKKEWGSRDEWQAWEAVHTGSAAAQQSRFLRRNTDTNEASWDDPEPAREQLLNDLEPALQGFCNFPFIEGADFSRYFFIDSRAAWAGMFQNPPSSTAAVLHPNQKEREAIDISFPNSGSEIIHENTIGELGLRLWLEPFAGMDESGLLAEQWRGDRYQLRRRSDKQFTLTWKIALVDEKSAKSLKAEVERSMIPHFQEAQASRKTAVNVSGTVLTFTNSPKK
;
A
#
# COMPACT_ATOMS: atom_id res chain seq x y z
N MET A 1 -38.82 8.80 -60.02
CA MET A 1 -38.11 10.10 -59.89
C MET A 1 -36.62 9.84 -59.98
N SER A 2 -35.84 10.65 -60.69
CA SER A 2 -34.39 10.48 -60.73
C SER A 2 -33.77 10.76 -59.35
N PRO A 3 -32.70 10.07 -58.95
CA PRO A 3 -32.03 10.27 -57.66
C PRO A 3 -31.65 11.73 -57.38
N GLU A 4 -31.26 12.48 -58.42
CA GLU A 4 -30.95 13.91 -58.33
C GLU A 4 -32.17 14.76 -57.94
N ARG A 5 -33.37 14.45 -58.45
CA ARG A 5 -34.59 15.18 -58.06
C ARG A 5 -35.00 14.88 -56.62
N VAL A 6 -34.78 13.65 -56.15
CA VAL A 6 -35.04 13.29 -54.75
C VAL A 6 -34.06 14.02 -53.82
N PHE A 7 -32.77 14.07 -54.19
CA PHE A 7 -31.77 14.82 -53.44
C PHE A 7 -32.07 16.33 -53.40
N GLN A 8 -32.45 16.94 -54.53
CA GLN A 8 -32.82 18.36 -54.56
C GLN A 8 -34.04 18.67 -53.66
N VAL A 9 -35.06 17.81 -53.68
CA VAL A 9 -36.24 17.99 -52.83
C VAL A 9 -35.89 17.81 -51.34
N LEU A 10 -35.06 16.82 -51.00
CA LEU A 10 -34.61 16.62 -49.62
C LEU A 10 -33.72 17.76 -49.12
N THR A 11 -32.87 18.32 -49.96
CA THR A 11 -32.02 19.47 -49.59
C THR A 11 -32.85 20.74 -49.39
N VAL A 12 -33.87 20.98 -50.22
CA VAL A 12 -34.79 22.12 -50.03
C VAL A 12 -35.64 21.94 -48.77
N LEU A 13 -36.13 20.73 -48.50
CA LEU A 13 -36.86 20.43 -47.26
C LEU A 13 -35.97 20.54 -46.02
N GLY A 14 -34.72 20.09 -46.12
CA GLY A 14 -33.72 20.20 -45.04
C GLY A 14 -33.35 21.64 -44.73
N LEU A 15 -33.17 22.48 -45.75
CA LEU A 15 -32.93 23.92 -45.57
C LEU A 15 -34.15 24.65 -45.02
N ALA A 16 -35.36 24.29 -45.43
CA ALA A 16 -36.59 24.87 -44.90
C ALA A 16 -36.80 24.46 -43.42
N ALA A 17 -36.59 23.19 -43.08
CA ALA A 17 -36.67 22.70 -41.70
C ALA A 17 -35.57 23.31 -40.82
N GLY A 18 -34.33 23.40 -41.33
CA GLY A 18 -33.21 24.05 -40.66
C GLY A 18 -33.46 25.54 -40.43
N GLY A 19 -34.00 26.25 -41.42
CA GLY A 19 -34.38 27.66 -41.29
C GLY A 19 -35.53 27.89 -40.31
N TRP A 20 -36.51 26.97 -40.27
CA TRP A 20 -37.61 27.02 -39.31
C TRP A 20 -37.15 26.74 -37.88
N LEU A 21 -36.31 25.72 -37.67
CA LEU A 21 -35.71 25.42 -36.37
C LEU A 21 -34.76 26.53 -35.90
N TYR A 22 -33.98 27.12 -36.81
CA TYR A 22 -33.13 28.27 -36.50
C TYR A 22 -33.95 29.51 -36.15
N GLY A 23 -35.07 29.74 -36.86
CA GLY A 23 -36.01 30.82 -36.55
C GLY A 23 -36.76 30.62 -35.24
N ASP A 24 -37.15 29.38 -34.90
CA ASP A 24 -37.79 29.03 -33.63
C ASP A 24 -36.79 29.11 -32.46
N TYR A 25 -35.54 28.69 -32.68
CA TYR A 25 -34.43 28.90 -31.76
C TYR A 25 -34.20 30.40 -31.52
N TRP A 26 -34.11 31.22 -32.58
CA TRP A 26 -33.93 32.67 -32.45
C TRP A 26 -35.10 33.36 -31.73
N LYS A 27 -36.33 32.91 -31.97
CA LYS A 27 -37.52 33.40 -31.25
C LYS A 27 -37.54 32.98 -29.78
N LYS A 28 -36.98 31.82 -29.44
CA LYS A 28 -36.85 31.33 -28.05
C LYS A 28 -35.64 31.91 -27.32
N THR A 29 -34.55 32.26 -28.03
CA THR A 29 -33.37 32.94 -27.48
C THR A 29 -33.52 34.45 -27.38
N ASN A 30 -34.55 35.03 -27.98
CA ASN A 30 -35.11 36.29 -27.50
C ASN A 30 -35.79 36.04 -26.15
N LEU A 31 -34.97 35.78 -25.13
CA LEU A 31 -35.31 36.13 -23.77
C LEU A 31 -35.84 37.57 -23.83
N PRO A 32 -36.98 37.90 -23.19
CA PRO A 32 -37.34 39.29 -23.00
C PRO A 32 -36.08 40.00 -22.46
N PRO A 33 -35.77 41.23 -22.89
CA PRO A 33 -34.66 41.96 -22.29
C PRO A 33 -34.85 41.83 -20.79
N LEU A 34 -33.87 41.22 -20.09
CA LEU A 34 -33.92 41.17 -18.64
C LEU A 34 -34.24 42.59 -18.23
N ASP A 35 -35.39 42.77 -17.58
CA ASP A 35 -35.74 44.05 -17.00
C ASP A 35 -34.51 44.51 -16.23
N ASN A 36 -34.08 45.76 -16.39
CA ASN A 36 -32.82 46.22 -15.81
C ASN A 36 -32.77 45.91 -14.31
N ASP A 37 -33.94 45.89 -13.66
CA ASP A 37 -34.14 45.45 -12.28
C ASP A 37 -33.85 43.95 -12.08
N SER A 38 -34.29 43.06 -12.95
CA SER A 38 -34.00 41.61 -12.87
C SER A 38 -32.52 41.26 -13.16
N ALA A 39 -31.87 41.99 -14.07
CA ALA A 39 -30.44 41.85 -14.30
C ALA A 39 -29.62 42.46 -13.14
N ALA A 40 -30.15 43.49 -12.48
CA ALA A 40 -29.53 44.07 -11.28
C ALA A 40 -29.69 43.14 -10.07
N THR A 41 -30.85 42.52 -9.87
CA THR A 41 -31.06 41.56 -8.78
C THR A 41 -30.19 40.32 -8.94
N LEU A 42 -30.09 39.73 -10.14
CA LEU A 42 -29.22 38.56 -10.36
C LEU A 42 -27.73 38.87 -10.18
N ARG A 43 -27.28 40.11 -10.47
CA ARG A 43 -25.92 40.56 -10.17
C ARG A 43 -25.70 40.78 -8.68
N ALA A 44 -26.70 41.32 -7.98
CA ALA A 44 -26.68 41.47 -6.54
C ALA A 44 -26.63 40.11 -5.83
N GLU A 45 -27.47 39.15 -6.24
CA GLU A 45 -27.47 37.78 -5.74
C GLU A 45 -26.15 37.06 -6.02
N ASN A 46 -25.58 37.18 -7.23
CA ASN A 46 -24.25 36.63 -7.51
C ASN A 46 -23.17 37.28 -6.65
N SER A 47 -23.20 38.61 -6.46
CA SER A 47 -22.24 39.30 -5.60
C SER A 47 -22.36 38.85 -4.15
N GLU A 48 -23.59 38.65 -3.65
CA GLU A 48 -23.84 38.15 -2.30
C GLU A 48 -23.37 36.70 -2.15
N LEU A 49 -23.64 35.84 -3.13
CA LEU A 49 -23.16 34.46 -3.15
C LEU A 49 -21.64 34.37 -3.19
N VAL A 50 -20.98 35.17 -4.03
CA VAL A 50 -19.50 35.24 -4.08
C VAL A 50 -18.95 35.70 -2.73
N GLN A 51 -19.50 36.78 -2.17
CA GLN A 51 -19.07 37.26 -0.85
C GLN A 51 -19.28 36.20 0.24
N ARG A 52 -20.37 35.41 0.16
CA ARG A 52 -20.65 34.34 1.12
C ARG A 52 -19.71 33.16 0.94
N VAL A 53 -19.32 32.81 -0.28
CA VAL A 53 -18.28 31.83 -0.56
C VAL A 53 -16.94 32.31 0.01
N ASP A 54 -16.54 33.55 -0.27
CA ASP A 54 -15.30 34.13 0.26
C ASP A 54 -15.30 34.11 1.80
N THR A 55 -16.42 34.49 2.42
CA THR A 55 -16.56 34.48 3.89
C THR A 55 -16.46 33.05 4.44
N LEU A 56 -17.12 32.08 3.80
CA LEU A 56 -17.04 30.67 4.20
C LEU A 56 -15.63 30.09 4.00
N GLU A 57 -14.91 30.51 2.96
CA GLU A 57 -13.52 30.14 2.73
C GLU A 57 -12.59 30.73 3.80
N GLU A 58 -12.79 31.98 4.19
CA GLU A 58 -12.07 32.62 5.30
C GLU A 58 -12.38 31.95 6.64
N GLU A 59 -13.66 31.67 6.94
CA GLU A 59 -14.08 30.94 8.14
C GLU A 59 -13.49 29.52 8.17
N LEU A 60 -13.51 28.81 7.04
CA LEU A 60 -12.85 27.50 6.91
C LEU A 60 -11.35 27.60 7.10
N ALA A 61 -10.69 28.63 6.56
CA ALA A 61 -9.27 28.87 6.78
C ALA A 61 -8.96 29.16 8.25
N GLN A 62 -9.83 29.91 8.93
CA GLN A 62 -9.70 30.21 10.35
C GLN A 62 -9.92 28.97 11.22
N VAL A 63 -10.94 28.15 10.92
CA VAL A 63 -11.19 26.86 11.58
C VAL A 63 -10.03 25.90 11.32
N ARG A 64 -9.53 25.80 10.09
CA ARG A 64 -8.32 25.01 9.74
C ARG A 64 -7.10 25.50 10.53
N SER A 65 -6.93 26.81 10.68
CA SER A 65 -5.87 27.40 11.51
C SER A 65 -6.01 27.03 12.99
N MET A 66 -7.23 27.03 13.54
CA MET A 66 -7.50 26.57 14.91
C MET A 66 -7.27 25.06 15.07
N LEU A 67 -7.71 24.25 14.10
CA LEU A 67 -7.53 22.80 14.06
C LEU A 67 -6.07 22.39 13.83
N SER A 68 -5.25 23.22 13.18
CA SER A 68 -3.81 22.96 13.01
C SER A 68 -3.06 22.84 14.36
N LYS A 69 -3.65 23.36 15.45
CA LYS A 69 -3.11 23.27 16.81
C LYS A 69 -3.95 22.38 17.74
N GLY A 70 -5.13 21.94 17.31
CA GLY A 70 -6.10 21.20 18.11
C GLY A 70 -6.35 19.77 17.59
N PRO A 71 -7.19 18.98 18.29
CA PRO A 71 -7.64 17.70 17.76
C PRO A 71 -8.55 17.91 16.54
N PHE A 72 -8.37 17.08 15.52
CA PHE A 72 -9.30 16.99 14.39
C PHE A 72 -10.62 16.33 14.87
N PRO A 73 -11.78 16.93 14.61
CA PRO A 73 -13.06 16.40 15.07
C PRO A 73 -13.44 15.19 14.20
N VAL A 74 -13.22 13.98 14.73
CA VAL A 74 -13.69 12.75 14.08
C VAL A 74 -15.18 12.59 14.36
N PRO A 75 -16.04 12.47 13.33
CA PRO A 75 -17.45 12.16 13.51
C PRO A 75 -17.68 10.86 14.29
N GLU A 76 -18.58 10.89 15.27
CA GLU A 76 -18.86 9.77 16.17
C GLU A 76 -19.46 8.56 15.45
N ASP A 77 -20.16 8.79 14.34
CA ASP A 77 -20.69 7.75 13.46
C ASP A 77 -19.57 6.98 12.74
N ILE A 78 -18.46 7.65 12.36
CA ILE A 78 -17.28 6.98 11.80
C ILE A 78 -16.61 6.10 12.87
N ILE A 79 -16.44 6.61 14.08
CA ILE A 79 -15.88 5.82 15.21
C ILE A 79 -16.74 4.58 15.45
N SER A 80 -18.05 4.79 15.62
CA SER A 80 -19.03 3.72 15.85
C SER A 80 -19.04 2.69 14.71
N TRP A 81 -18.89 3.15 13.47
CA TRP A 81 -18.81 2.27 12.30
C TRP A 81 -17.54 1.42 12.34
N VAL A 82 -16.39 2.00 12.72
CA VAL A 82 -15.11 1.27 12.81
C VAL A 82 -15.18 0.20 13.91
N GLU A 83 -15.63 0.58 15.11
CA GLU A 83 -15.81 -0.32 16.25
C GLU A 83 -16.75 -1.49 15.94
N LYS A 84 -17.90 -1.18 15.32
CA LYS A 84 -18.89 -2.19 14.95
C LYS A 84 -18.39 -3.18 13.90
N ASP A 85 -17.62 -2.71 12.92
CA ASP A 85 -17.09 -3.58 11.86
C ASP A 85 -16.06 -4.57 12.44
N TYR A 86 -15.21 -4.09 13.36
CA TYR A 86 -14.18 -4.88 14.04
C TYR A 86 -14.71 -5.75 15.19
N ASP A 87 -15.87 -5.42 15.74
CA ASP A 87 -16.36 -5.99 17.00
C ASP A 87 -15.38 -5.73 18.16
N MET A 88 -14.83 -4.51 18.19
CA MET A 88 -13.87 -4.02 19.17
C MET A 88 -14.20 -2.58 19.56
N VAL A 89 -13.64 -2.10 20.66
CA VAL A 89 -13.78 -0.71 21.10
C VAL A 89 -12.41 -0.06 21.26
N PHE A 90 -12.33 1.26 21.06
CA PHE A 90 -11.12 2.01 21.33
C PHE A 90 -10.84 2.00 22.84
N LEU A 91 -9.66 1.51 23.24
CA LEU A 91 -9.24 1.55 24.65
C LEU A 91 -8.93 2.99 25.10
N LYS A 92 -8.52 3.83 24.14
CA LYS A 92 -8.35 5.27 24.31
C LYS A 92 -8.98 5.98 23.12
N HIS A 93 -9.73 7.05 23.38
CA HIS A 93 -10.34 7.84 22.33
C HIS A 93 -9.30 8.21 21.25
N PRO A 94 -9.62 8.05 19.95
CA PRO A 94 -8.70 8.38 18.86
C PRO A 94 -8.17 9.81 18.99
N ASN A 95 -6.85 9.96 19.01
CA ASN A 95 -6.17 11.24 18.93
C ASN A 95 -5.83 11.49 17.46
N VAL A 96 -6.64 12.31 16.80
CA VAL A 96 -6.46 12.66 15.38
C VAL A 96 -6.10 14.12 15.27
N ARG A 97 -5.13 14.46 14.43
CA ARG A 97 -4.66 15.85 14.23
C ARG A 97 -4.31 16.10 12.77
N LEU A 98 -4.50 17.34 12.33
CA LEU A 98 -3.87 17.80 11.09
C LEU A 98 -2.37 17.96 11.31
N ALA A 99 -1.57 17.65 10.30
CA ALA A 99 -0.12 17.61 10.38
C ALA A 99 0.50 18.07 9.07
N SER A 100 1.58 18.87 9.19
CA SER A 100 2.38 19.27 8.05
C SER A 100 3.08 18.06 7.40
N PRO A 101 3.50 18.16 6.13
CA PRO A 101 4.25 17.10 5.45
C PRO A 101 5.49 16.64 6.22
N THR A 102 6.18 17.57 6.91
CA THR A 102 7.33 17.25 7.77
C THR A 102 6.92 16.36 8.94
N LYS A 103 5.80 16.65 9.61
CA LYS A 103 5.32 15.85 10.74
C LYS A 103 4.86 14.45 10.32
N ILE A 104 4.22 14.33 9.15
CA ILE A 104 3.89 13.02 8.57
C ILE A 104 5.16 12.23 8.26
N ARG A 105 6.17 12.87 7.66
CA ARG A 105 7.47 12.25 7.40
C ARG A 105 8.18 11.82 8.68
N ASP A 106 8.15 12.64 9.73
CA ASP A 106 8.72 12.29 11.04
C ASP A 106 8.03 11.06 11.64
N ALA A 107 6.70 10.97 11.54
CA ALA A 107 5.94 9.81 12.00
C ALA A 107 6.24 8.55 11.18
N ALA A 108 6.35 8.67 9.84
CA ALA A 108 6.76 7.55 8.99
C ALA A 108 8.16 7.05 9.34
N HIS A 109 9.09 7.99 9.59
CA HIS A 109 10.43 7.66 10.07
C HIS A 109 10.40 6.95 11.44
N ALA A 110 9.58 7.43 12.37
CA ALA A 110 9.42 6.83 13.70
C ALA A 110 8.85 5.41 13.61
N ASN A 111 7.85 5.17 12.75
CA ASN A 111 7.31 3.85 12.48
C ASN A 111 8.39 2.90 11.93
N LEU A 112 9.16 3.33 10.92
CA LEU A 112 10.25 2.52 10.37
C LEU A 112 11.30 2.20 11.46
N ARG A 113 11.68 3.17 12.29
CA ARG A 113 12.61 2.91 13.41
C ARG A 113 12.04 1.94 14.45
N LEU A 114 10.75 2.04 14.75
CA LEU A 114 10.07 1.14 15.68
C LEU A 114 10.09 -0.31 15.18
N ILE A 115 9.96 -0.50 13.87
CA ILE A 115 9.89 -1.82 13.24
C ILE A 115 11.27 -2.43 13.06
N TYR A 116 12.20 -1.68 12.47
CA TYR A 116 13.45 -2.23 11.98
C TYR A 116 14.63 -1.97 12.92
N GLY A 117 14.60 -0.89 13.70
CA GLY A 117 15.83 -0.30 14.24
C GLY A 117 16.66 0.39 13.15
N GLU A 118 17.38 1.45 13.51
CA GLU A 118 18.05 2.32 12.53
C GLU A 118 19.23 1.63 11.82
N VAL A 119 20.06 0.90 12.57
CA VAL A 119 21.24 0.20 12.03
C VAL A 119 20.83 -1.04 11.22
N ASP A 120 19.81 -1.75 11.68
CA ASP A 120 19.38 -2.99 11.05
C ASP A 120 18.76 -2.76 9.68
N LEU A 121 18.03 -1.65 9.47
CA LEU A 121 17.47 -1.34 8.15
C LEU A 121 18.52 -1.00 7.09
N GLU A 122 19.65 -0.40 7.48
CA GLU A 122 20.79 -0.18 6.57
C GLU A 122 21.45 -1.50 6.18
N ASN A 123 21.64 -2.40 7.16
CA ASN A 123 22.20 -3.72 6.91
C ASN A 123 21.25 -4.62 6.09
N GLU A 124 19.94 -4.50 6.31
CA GLU A 124 18.90 -5.16 5.52
C GLU A 124 18.94 -4.67 4.06
N GLY A 125 19.04 -3.35 3.85
CA GLY A 125 19.21 -2.79 2.50
C GLY A 125 20.44 -3.35 1.78
N LEU A 126 21.58 -3.47 2.47
CA LEU A 126 22.77 -4.11 1.91
C LEU A 126 22.56 -5.61 1.63
N ALA A 127 21.86 -6.33 2.51
CA ALA A 127 21.53 -7.73 2.28
C ALA A 127 20.62 -7.90 1.06
N TRP A 128 19.61 -7.04 0.89
CA TRP A 128 18.67 -7.06 -0.23
C TRP A 128 19.36 -6.70 -1.55
N GLU A 129 20.36 -5.80 -1.53
CA GLU A 129 21.23 -5.54 -2.68
C GLU A 129 21.99 -6.80 -3.09
N LEU A 130 22.57 -7.52 -2.13
CA LEU A 130 23.31 -8.76 -2.40
C LEU A 130 22.40 -9.94 -2.77
N LEU A 131 21.11 -9.88 -2.40
CA LEU A 131 20.09 -10.82 -2.85
C LEU A 131 19.57 -10.49 -4.26
N GLY A 132 19.74 -9.26 -4.74
CA GLY A 132 19.11 -8.78 -5.98
C GLY A 132 17.66 -8.33 -5.84
N LEU A 133 17.16 -8.19 -4.60
CA LEU A 133 15.84 -7.60 -4.34
C LEU A 133 15.87 -6.06 -4.44
N LEU A 134 17.07 -5.48 -4.37
CA LEU A 134 17.31 -4.06 -4.43
C LEU A 134 18.45 -3.78 -5.42
N PRO A 135 18.30 -2.81 -6.35
CA PRO A 135 19.39 -2.40 -7.21
C PRO A 135 20.55 -1.76 -6.43
N PRO A 136 21.80 -1.84 -6.94
CA PRO A 136 22.95 -1.26 -6.27
C PRO A 136 22.81 0.24 -5.98
N ASN A 137 23.29 0.67 -4.81
CA ASN A 137 23.26 2.06 -4.34
C ASN A 137 21.85 2.64 -4.10
N GLN A 138 20.80 1.84 -4.19
CA GLN A 138 19.50 2.27 -3.74
C GLN A 138 19.38 2.10 -2.22
N ARG A 139 18.88 3.15 -1.54
CA ARG A 139 18.73 3.13 -0.08
C ARG A 139 17.34 2.68 0.30
N LEU A 140 17.23 1.46 0.84
CA LEU A 140 15.97 0.86 1.28
C LEU A 140 15.16 1.79 2.20
N PHE A 141 15.81 2.30 3.25
CA PHE A 141 15.17 3.22 4.21
C PHE A 141 14.57 4.46 3.51
N THR A 142 15.32 5.08 2.59
CA THR A 142 14.86 6.27 1.88
C THR A 142 13.63 5.96 1.04
N GLN A 143 13.62 4.84 0.31
CA GLN A 143 12.49 4.45 -0.54
C GLN A 143 11.23 4.19 0.30
N LEU A 144 11.35 3.38 1.36
CA LEU A 144 10.24 3.11 2.27
C LEU A 144 9.72 4.40 2.92
N LEU A 145 10.62 5.30 3.34
CA LEU A 145 10.23 6.58 3.92
C LEU A 145 9.45 7.43 2.92
N PHE A 146 9.88 7.51 1.66
CA PHE A 146 9.19 8.30 0.64
C PHE A 146 7.77 7.80 0.40
N VAL A 147 7.61 6.49 0.17
CA VAL A 147 6.30 5.85 -0.09
C VAL A 147 5.35 6.01 1.11
N ASN A 148 5.86 5.95 2.32
CA ASN A 148 5.03 6.06 3.54
C ASN A 148 4.74 7.51 3.99
N SER A 149 5.30 8.53 3.33
CA SER A 149 5.15 9.93 3.78
C SER A 149 4.76 10.93 2.70
N THR A 150 4.99 10.62 1.43
CA THR A 150 4.79 11.57 0.34
C THR A 150 3.44 11.35 -0.32
N GLY A 151 2.63 12.40 -0.40
CA GLY A 151 1.33 12.34 -1.07
C GLY A 151 0.25 11.55 -0.32
N VAL A 152 0.51 11.12 0.92
CA VAL A 152 -0.46 10.41 1.76
C VAL A 152 -1.47 11.37 2.37
N LYS A 153 -2.71 10.92 2.55
CA LYS A 153 -3.79 11.69 3.22
C LYS A 153 -3.70 11.58 4.73
N GLY A 154 -2.99 10.58 5.24
CA GLY A 154 -2.61 10.51 6.64
C GLY A 154 -1.80 9.27 6.97
N ILE A 155 -1.32 9.22 8.20
CA ILE A 155 -0.53 8.11 8.74
C ILE A 155 -0.97 7.80 10.18
N CYS A 156 -0.97 6.52 10.53
CA CYS A 156 -1.09 6.07 11.91
C CYS A 156 0.33 6.06 12.52
N ASP A 157 0.61 7.02 13.39
CA ASP A 157 1.84 7.08 14.18
C ASP A 157 1.75 6.04 15.30
N LEU A 158 2.39 4.88 15.08
CA LEU A 158 2.35 3.76 16.02
C LEU A 158 3.14 4.06 17.29
N SER A 159 4.16 4.91 17.17
CA SER A 159 5.02 5.30 18.30
C SER A 159 4.28 6.14 19.33
N GLU A 160 3.48 7.10 18.87
CA GLU A 160 2.67 7.97 19.72
C GLU A 160 1.19 7.54 19.81
N GLN A 161 0.79 6.46 19.11
CA GLN A 161 -0.57 5.95 19.03
C GLN A 161 -1.61 7.03 18.69
N ARG A 162 -1.36 7.73 17.59
CA ARG A 162 -2.22 8.81 17.09
C ARG A 162 -2.32 8.76 15.57
N ILE A 163 -3.28 9.50 15.02
CA ILE A 163 -3.43 9.66 13.58
C ILE A 163 -3.06 11.08 13.21
N LEU A 164 -2.19 11.20 12.21
CA LEU A 164 -1.80 12.47 11.59
C LEU A 164 -2.41 12.52 10.19
N LEU A 165 -3.34 13.43 9.98
CA LEU A 165 -3.95 13.70 8.67
C LEU A 165 -3.20 14.84 7.98
N SER A 166 -3.11 14.78 6.66
CA SER A 166 -2.53 15.85 5.86
C SER A 166 -3.34 17.14 6.00
N GLU A 167 -2.68 18.30 5.90
CA GLU A 167 -3.34 19.62 5.89
C GLU A 167 -4.35 19.78 4.75
N ASN A 168 -4.20 19.02 3.66
CA ASN A 168 -5.12 19.00 2.52
C ASN A 168 -6.18 17.88 2.60
N PHE A 169 -6.39 17.29 3.78
CA PHE A 169 -7.45 16.30 4.01
C PHE A 169 -8.83 16.95 3.94
N ASP A 170 -9.72 16.40 3.12
CA ASP A 170 -11.10 16.85 2.97
C ASP A 170 -12.08 15.94 3.73
N ALA A 171 -12.66 16.45 4.81
CA ALA A 171 -13.63 15.73 5.63
C ALA A 171 -14.96 15.43 4.90
N MET A 172 -15.26 16.16 3.82
CA MET A 172 -16.47 15.97 3.02
C MET A 172 -16.28 14.94 1.92
N SER A 173 -15.05 14.76 1.44
CA SER A 173 -14.65 13.77 0.43
C SER A 173 -14.81 12.33 0.94
N VAL A 174 -15.57 11.51 0.21
CA VAL A 174 -15.71 10.08 0.51
C VAL A 174 -14.35 9.35 0.39
N PRO A 175 -13.53 9.58 -0.67
CA PRO A 175 -12.17 9.03 -0.74
C PRO A 175 -11.30 9.35 0.48
N ASP A 176 -11.22 10.62 0.91
CA ASP A 176 -10.39 11.02 2.05
C ASP A 176 -10.92 10.42 3.36
N ARG A 177 -12.25 10.46 3.60
CA ARG A 177 -12.86 9.78 4.76
C ARG A 177 -12.57 8.28 4.78
N SER A 178 -12.47 7.63 3.62
CA SER A 178 -12.11 6.22 3.54
C SER A 178 -10.69 5.96 4.06
N VAL A 179 -9.76 6.91 3.83
CA VAL A 179 -8.41 6.85 4.41
C VAL A 179 -8.47 7.00 5.93
N LEU A 180 -9.24 7.97 6.46
CA LEU A 180 -9.43 8.11 7.91
C LEU A 180 -9.99 6.82 8.53
N VAL A 181 -10.94 6.18 7.88
CA VAL A 181 -11.46 4.87 8.27
C VAL A 181 -10.36 3.82 8.38
N ARG A 182 -9.48 3.70 7.36
CA ARG A 182 -8.33 2.77 7.42
C ARG A 182 -7.43 3.08 8.61
N LEU A 183 -7.08 4.35 8.81
CA LEU A 183 -6.18 4.76 9.89
C LEU A 183 -6.79 4.51 11.27
N LEU A 184 -8.11 4.70 11.43
CA LEU A 184 -8.85 4.35 12.64
C LEU A 184 -8.87 2.84 12.89
N GLY A 185 -9.09 2.03 11.85
CA GLY A 185 -9.02 0.56 11.95
C GLY A 185 -7.64 0.07 12.39
N GLN A 186 -6.57 0.63 11.80
CA GLN A 186 -5.18 0.34 12.20
C GLN A 186 -4.94 0.70 13.67
N LEU A 187 -5.36 1.90 14.11
CA LEU A 187 -5.21 2.34 15.50
C LEU A 187 -6.03 1.47 16.46
N LEU A 188 -7.26 1.12 16.10
CA LEU A 188 -8.15 0.28 16.91
C LEU A 188 -7.53 -1.11 17.13
N ALA A 189 -7.08 -1.75 16.05
CA ALA A 189 -6.43 -3.05 16.09
C ALA A 189 -5.16 -2.99 16.95
N TYR A 190 -4.31 -1.98 16.73
CA TYR A 190 -3.07 -1.82 17.47
C TYR A 190 -3.28 -1.55 18.97
N GLN A 191 -4.32 -0.79 19.34
CA GLN A 191 -4.65 -0.56 20.76
C GLN A 191 -5.07 -1.86 21.46
N ASN A 192 -5.87 -2.68 20.80
CA ASN A 192 -6.40 -3.92 21.38
C ASN A 192 -5.36 -5.06 21.37
N TYR A 193 -4.52 -5.13 20.35
CA TYR A 193 -3.54 -6.20 20.15
C TYR A 193 -2.15 -5.64 19.76
N PRO A 194 -1.50 -4.87 20.66
CA PRO A 194 -0.23 -4.23 20.35
C PRO A 194 0.89 -5.27 20.26
N LYS A 195 1.72 -5.13 19.23
CA LYS A 195 3.03 -5.80 19.13
C LYS A 195 4.11 -4.74 18.91
N LYS A 196 5.25 -4.91 19.58
CA LYS A 196 6.36 -3.95 19.55
C LYS A 196 7.68 -4.57 19.11
N GLU A 197 7.75 -5.90 19.09
CA GLU A 197 8.94 -6.66 18.76
C GLU A 197 8.53 -7.81 17.86
N TRP A 198 9.38 -8.10 16.87
CA TRP A 198 9.22 -9.19 15.92
C TRP A 198 10.55 -9.92 15.85
N GLY A 199 10.50 -11.26 15.80
CA GLY A 199 11.67 -12.12 15.68
C GLY A 199 12.28 -12.09 14.28
N SER A 200 11.52 -11.69 13.26
CA SER A 200 12.01 -11.56 11.90
C SER A 200 11.21 -10.58 11.04
N ARG A 201 11.76 -10.28 9.86
CA ARG A 201 11.10 -9.48 8.82
C ARG A 201 9.84 -10.17 8.28
N ASP A 202 9.88 -11.49 8.10
CA ASP A 202 8.72 -12.29 7.68
C ASP A 202 7.56 -12.21 8.69
N GLU A 203 7.87 -12.35 9.98
CA GLU A 203 6.87 -12.25 11.05
C GLU A 203 6.26 -10.84 11.13
N TRP A 204 7.07 -9.81 10.93
CA TRP A 204 6.57 -8.44 10.86
C TRP A 204 5.62 -8.24 9.68
N GLN A 205 5.99 -8.68 8.47
CA GLN A 205 5.13 -8.58 7.29
C GLN A 205 3.81 -9.32 7.50
N ALA A 206 3.86 -10.51 8.09
CA ALA A 206 2.67 -11.30 8.40
C ALA A 206 1.73 -10.58 9.39
N TRP A 207 2.30 -10.00 10.45
CA TRP A 207 1.55 -9.23 11.44
C TRP A 207 0.95 -7.95 10.84
N GLU A 208 1.71 -7.23 10.00
CA GLU A 208 1.26 -6.01 9.33
C GLU A 208 0.11 -6.32 8.37
N ALA A 209 0.17 -7.44 7.64
CA ALA A 209 -0.90 -7.86 6.75
C ALA A 209 -2.24 -8.08 7.47
N VAL A 210 -2.24 -8.49 8.75
CA VAL A 210 -3.46 -8.52 9.56
C VAL A 210 -3.96 -7.11 9.87
N HIS A 211 -3.10 -6.24 10.39
CA HIS A 211 -3.52 -4.93 10.90
C HIS A 211 -3.87 -3.95 9.77
N THR A 212 -3.01 -3.85 8.77
CA THR A 212 -3.22 -3.00 7.60
C THR A 212 -4.23 -3.62 6.65
N GLY A 213 -4.21 -4.94 6.46
CA GLY A 213 -5.14 -5.62 5.55
C GLY A 213 -6.58 -5.58 6.02
N SER A 214 -6.83 -5.82 7.32
CA SER A 214 -8.19 -5.69 7.89
C SER A 214 -8.72 -4.26 7.76
N ALA A 215 -7.85 -3.27 7.96
CA ALA A 215 -8.18 -1.86 7.80
C ALA A 215 -8.39 -1.44 6.33
N ALA A 216 -7.62 -2.00 5.40
CA ALA A 216 -7.80 -1.80 3.97
C ALA A 216 -9.12 -2.43 3.48
N ALA A 217 -9.43 -3.66 3.91
CA ALA A 217 -10.70 -4.31 3.61
C ALA A 217 -11.89 -3.51 4.15
N GLN A 218 -11.74 -2.95 5.35
CA GLN A 218 -12.71 -2.05 5.96
C GLN A 218 -12.88 -0.76 5.13
N GLN A 219 -11.78 -0.10 4.75
CA GLN A 219 -11.82 1.07 3.85
C GLN A 219 -12.58 0.78 2.56
N SER A 220 -12.35 -0.37 1.91
CA SER A 220 -13.08 -0.75 0.71
C SER A 220 -14.58 -0.93 0.94
N ARG A 221 -14.99 -1.47 2.11
CA ARG A 221 -16.41 -1.59 2.49
C ARG A 221 -17.04 -0.22 2.72
N PHE A 222 -16.34 0.69 3.39
CA PHE A 222 -16.80 2.06 3.61
C PHE A 222 -17.01 2.78 2.28
N LEU A 223 -16.00 2.72 1.41
CA LEU A 223 -16.02 3.38 0.11
C LEU A 223 -17.22 2.89 -0.71
N ARG A 224 -17.37 1.57 -0.89
CA ARG A 224 -18.49 0.96 -1.64
C ARG A 224 -19.85 1.44 -1.14
N ARG A 225 -20.06 1.42 0.19
CA ARG A 225 -21.33 1.84 0.80
C ARG A 225 -21.65 3.32 0.52
N ASN A 226 -20.63 4.18 0.47
CA ASN A 226 -20.81 5.61 0.34
C ASN A 226 -20.75 6.11 -1.12
N THR A 227 -20.11 5.39 -2.04
CA THR A 227 -20.14 5.70 -3.48
C THR A 227 -21.48 5.37 -4.10
N ASP A 228 -22.08 4.23 -3.72
CA ASP A 228 -23.42 3.82 -4.19
C ASP A 228 -24.52 4.80 -3.76
N THR A 229 -24.27 5.60 -2.72
CA THR A 229 -25.21 6.58 -2.19
C THR A 229 -25.04 7.98 -2.81
N ASN A 230 -23.86 8.29 -3.35
CA ASN A 230 -23.47 9.67 -3.69
C ASN A 230 -23.15 9.92 -5.18
N GLU A 231 -23.31 8.93 -6.08
CA GLU A 231 -22.98 9.02 -7.53
C GLU A 231 -21.56 9.58 -7.82
N ALA A 232 -20.64 9.47 -6.87
CA ALA A 232 -19.30 10.04 -6.99
C ALA A 232 -18.41 9.16 -7.87
N SER A 233 -17.67 9.78 -8.80
CA SER A 233 -16.55 9.14 -9.48
C SER A 233 -15.55 8.64 -8.44
N TRP A 234 -15.01 7.44 -8.64
CA TRP A 234 -13.92 6.95 -7.82
C TRP A 234 -12.63 7.64 -8.26
N ASP A 235 -12.08 8.48 -7.38
CA ASP A 235 -10.73 9.01 -7.50
C ASP A 235 -9.88 8.38 -6.38
N ASP A 236 -8.67 7.94 -6.72
CA ASP A 236 -7.70 7.49 -5.73
C ASP A 236 -7.41 8.66 -4.76
N PRO A 237 -7.58 8.48 -3.43
CA PRO A 237 -7.29 9.53 -2.47
C PRO A 237 -5.80 9.89 -2.37
N GLU A 238 -4.88 9.03 -2.83
CA GLU A 238 -3.43 9.16 -2.67
C GLU A 238 -2.65 8.92 -3.99
N PRO A 239 -2.98 9.61 -5.11
CA PRO A 239 -2.45 9.27 -6.43
C PRO A 239 -0.94 9.50 -6.55
N ALA A 240 -0.39 10.47 -5.81
CA ALA A 240 1.05 10.70 -5.77
C ALA A 240 1.80 9.59 -5.02
N ARG A 241 1.20 9.01 -3.98
CA ARG A 241 1.75 7.82 -3.29
C ARG A 241 1.75 6.64 -4.24
N GLU A 242 0.67 6.47 -4.98
CA GLU A 242 0.51 5.37 -5.94
C GLU A 242 1.52 5.45 -7.07
N GLN A 243 1.78 6.64 -7.63
CA GLN A 243 2.84 6.83 -8.62
C GLN A 243 4.21 6.47 -8.03
N LEU A 244 4.54 6.93 -6.82
CA LEU A 244 5.82 6.61 -6.17
C LEU A 244 5.99 5.12 -5.91
N LEU A 245 4.91 4.44 -5.54
CA LEU A 245 4.89 3.00 -5.39
C LEU A 245 5.19 2.32 -6.73
N ASN A 246 4.53 2.73 -7.81
CA ASN A 246 4.76 2.19 -9.16
C ASN A 246 6.17 2.45 -9.71
N ASP A 247 6.87 3.45 -9.19
CA ASP A 247 8.25 3.79 -9.56
C ASP A 247 9.30 2.95 -8.80
N LEU A 248 8.92 2.17 -7.78
CA LEU A 248 9.87 1.31 -7.04
C LEU A 248 10.30 0.09 -7.86
N GLU A 249 11.38 -0.58 -7.43
CA GLU A 249 11.71 -1.90 -7.94
C GLU A 249 10.58 -2.91 -7.66
N PRO A 250 10.24 -3.84 -8.58
CA PRO A 250 9.10 -4.76 -8.42
C PRO A 250 9.05 -5.51 -7.07
N ALA A 251 10.20 -5.93 -6.54
CA ALA A 251 10.24 -6.57 -5.23
C ALA A 251 9.77 -5.64 -4.10
N LEU A 252 10.20 -4.36 -4.12
CA LEU A 252 9.73 -3.37 -3.15
C LEU A 252 8.26 -3.03 -3.32
N GLN A 253 7.78 -2.97 -4.57
CA GLN A 253 6.35 -2.82 -4.84
C GLN A 253 5.55 -3.94 -4.18
N GLY A 254 5.98 -5.19 -4.40
CA GLY A 254 5.36 -6.37 -3.80
C GLY A 254 5.34 -6.32 -2.29
N PHE A 255 6.46 -5.98 -1.64
CA PHE A 255 6.50 -5.85 -0.18
C PHE A 255 5.62 -4.72 0.37
N CYS A 256 5.47 -3.61 -0.36
CA CYS A 256 4.62 -2.49 0.07
C CYS A 256 3.13 -2.78 -0.17
N ASN A 257 2.79 -3.53 -1.22
CA ASN A 257 1.42 -3.90 -1.57
C ASN A 257 0.87 -5.06 -0.75
N PHE A 258 1.74 -6.00 -0.37
CA PHE A 258 1.37 -7.19 0.38
C PHE A 258 0.40 -6.97 1.55
N PRO A 259 0.65 -6.02 2.48
CA PRO A 259 -0.26 -5.82 3.59
C PRO A 259 -1.63 -5.25 3.18
N PHE A 260 -1.74 -4.60 2.02
CA PHE A 260 -2.99 -4.00 1.53
C PHE A 260 -3.80 -4.94 0.64
N ILE A 261 -3.14 -5.80 -0.15
CA ILE A 261 -3.78 -6.69 -1.11
C ILE A 261 -3.99 -8.06 -0.47
N GLU A 262 -2.93 -8.84 -0.29
CA GLU A 262 -2.98 -10.17 0.30
C GLU A 262 -3.43 -10.14 1.77
N GLY A 263 -3.04 -9.12 2.53
CA GLY A 263 -3.53 -8.90 3.88
C GLY A 263 -5.04 -8.64 3.96
N ALA A 264 -5.59 -7.92 2.98
CA ALA A 264 -7.04 -7.68 2.91
C ALA A 264 -7.81 -8.94 2.53
N ASP A 265 -7.25 -9.77 1.65
CA ASP A 265 -7.82 -11.08 1.29
C ASP A 265 -7.75 -12.06 2.46
N PHE A 266 -6.62 -12.13 3.16
CA PHE A 266 -6.46 -12.87 4.41
C PHE A 266 -7.51 -12.45 5.44
N SER A 267 -7.64 -11.15 5.70
CA SER A 267 -8.62 -10.62 6.64
C SER A 267 -10.05 -10.98 6.23
N ARG A 268 -10.37 -10.88 4.93
CA ARG A 268 -11.69 -11.24 4.40
C ARG A 268 -12.04 -12.71 4.62
N TYR A 269 -11.06 -13.61 4.52
CA TYR A 269 -11.25 -15.04 4.79
C TYR A 269 -11.84 -15.26 6.20
N PHE A 270 -11.22 -14.68 7.24
CA PHE A 270 -11.70 -14.80 8.63
C PHE A 270 -12.99 -14.02 8.88
N PHE A 271 -13.16 -12.86 8.22
CA PHE A 271 -14.36 -12.04 8.35
C PHE A 271 -15.62 -12.78 7.89
N ILE A 272 -15.51 -13.56 6.81
CA ILE A 272 -16.62 -14.34 6.24
C ILE A 272 -16.89 -15.61 7.05
N ASP A 273 -15.84 -16.23 7.61
CA ASP A 273 -15.98 -17.46 8.38
C ASP A 273 -16.85 -17.27 9.65
N SER A 274 -16.39 -16.43 10.58
CA SER A 274 -17.11 -16.17 11.82
C SER A 274 -16.54 -14.99 12.60
N ARG A 275 -17.33 -14.42 13.53
CA ARG A 275 -16.84 -13.38 14.45
C ARG A 275 -15.70 -13.88 15.36
N ALA A 276 -15.78 -15.15 15.77
CA ALA A 276 -14.72 -15.77 16.56
C ALA A 276 -13.42 -15.92 15.76
N ALA A 277 -13.50 -16.33 14.50
CA ALA A 277 -12.34 -16.44 13.61
C ALA A 277 -11.73 -15.06 13.30
N TRP A 278 -12.58 -14.06 13.03
CA TRP A 278 -12.15 -12.66 12.88
C TRP A 278 -11.38 -12.14 14.09
N ALA A 279 -11.92 -12.31 15.30
CA ALA A 279 -11.23 -11.90 16.53
C ALA A 279 -9.95 -12.72 16.77
N GLY A 280 -9.98 -14.02 16.46
CA GLY A 280 -8.87 -14.95 16.63
C GLY A 280 -7.63 -14.56 15.82
N MET A 281 -7.81 -14.01 14.62
CA MET A 281 -6.73 -13.49 13.78
C MET A 281 -5.91 -12.38 14.46
N PHE A 282 -6.52 -11.51 15.27
CA PHE A 282 -5.78 -10.47 15.98
C PHE A 282 -5.15 -10.97 17.27
N GLN A 283 -5.80 -11.93 17.94
CA GLN A 283 -5.28 -12.56 19.16
C GLN A 283 -4.05 -13.43 18.88
N ASN A 284 -4.07 -14.14 17.76
CA ASN A 284 -3.01 -15.02 17.31
C ASN A 284 -2.69 -14.68 15.84
N PRO A 285 -1.99 -13.56 15.60
CA PRO A 285 -1.62 -13.17 14.25
C PRO A 285 -0.67 -14.21 13.63
N PRO A 286 -0.69 -14.35 12.29
CA PRO A 286 0.16 -15.30 11.58
C PRO A 286 1.64 -14.98 11.84
N SER A 287 2.44 -16.04 11.93
CA SER A 287 3.88 -15.95 12.20
C SER A 287 4.75 -15.80 10.95
N SER A 288 4.17 -16.01 9.76
CA SER A 288 4.87 -15.98 8.48
C SER A 288 3.97 -15.51 7.35
N THR A 289 4.56 -14.95 6.31
CA THR A 289 3.86 -14.56 5.08
C THR A 289 3.21 -15.75 4.37
N ALA A 290 3.74 -16.96 4.55
CA ALA A 290 3.12 -18.20 4.05
C ALA A 290 1.70 -18.41 4.60
N ALA A 291 1.49 -18.14 5.89
CA ALA A 291 0.17 -18.25 6.51
C ALA A 291 -0.82 -17.21 5.97
N VAL A 292 -0.32 -16.01 5.64
CA VAL A 292 -1.14 -14.94 5.03
C VAL A 292 -1.51 -15.27 3.58
N LEU A 293 -0.57 -15.81 2.81
CA LEU A 293 -0.79 -16.20 1.41
C LEU A 293 -1.75 -17.40 1.28
N HIS A 294 -1.77 -18.29 2.28
CA HIS A 294 -2.54 -19.54 2.26
C HIS A 294 -3.48 -19.69 3.45
N PRO A 295 -4.46 -18.78 3.67
CA PRO A 295 -5.30 -18.78 4.86
C PRO A 295 -6.19 -20.02 4.99
N ASN A 296 -6.46 -20.70 3.88
CA ASN A 296 -7.27 -21.91 3.82
C ASN A 296 -6.48 -23.20 4.10
N GLN A 297 -5.16 -23.10 4.28
CA GLN A 297 -4.31 -24.23 4.60
C GLN A 297 -3.99 -24.23 6.09
N LYS A 298 -3.70 -25.42 6.63
CA LYS A 298 -3.15 -25.49 7.98
C LYS A 298 -1.81 -24.76 7.99
N GLU A 299 -1.63 -23.82 8.93
CA GLU A 299 -0.38 -23.10 9.09
C GLU A 299 0.78 -24.10 9.16
N ARG A 300 1.76 -23.85 8.29
CA ARG A 300 2.95 -24.68 8.17
C ARG A 300 4.00 -24.03 9.05
N GLU A 301 4.38 -24.69 10.14
CA GLU A 301 5.49 -24.20 10.97
C GLU A 301 6.75 -24.10 10.12
N ALA A 302 7.37 -22.91 10.16
CA ALA A 302 8.64 -22.66 9.51
C ALA A 302 9.75 -23.48 10.20
N ILE A 303 10.50 -24.23 9.40
CA ILE A 303 11.71 -24.93 9.79
C ILE A 303 12.75 -23.88 10.16
N ASP A 304 13.19 -23.89 11.42
CA ASP A 304 14.27 -23.02 11.85
C ASP A 304 15.59 -23.44 11.19
N ILE A 305 16.28 -22.45 10.62
CA ILE A 305 17.55 -22.65 9.92
C ILE A 305 18.66 -21.99 10.72
N SER A 306 19.65 -22.79 11.11
CA SER A 306 20.85 -22.28 11.78
C SER A 306 22.07 -22.17 10.84
N PHE A 307 22.95 -21.24 11.17
CA PHE A 307 24.27 -21.12 10.57
C PHE A 307 25.34 -21.60 11.55
N PRO A 308 26.37 -22.34 11.10
CA PRO A 308 27.50 -22.64 11.95
C PRO A 308 28.21 -21.33 12.35
N ASN A 309 28.68 -21.24 13.59
CA ASN A 309 29.50 -20.13 14.07
C ASN A 309 30.88 -20.17 13.40
N SER A 310 30.96 -19.64 12.17
CA SER A 310 32.24 -19.39 11.51
C SER A 310 32.86 -18.08 12.04
N GLY A 311 34.18 -18.00 12.12
CA GLY A 311 34.91 -16.89 12.73
C GLY A 311 34.83 -15.52 12.02
N SER A 312 33.93 -15.34 11.06
CA SER A 312 33.64 -14.04 10.44
C SER A 312 32.44 -13.39 11.11
N GLU A 313 32.53 -12.08 11.34
CA GLU A 313 31.52 -11.29 12.06
C GLU A 313 30.17 -11.30 11.34
N ILE A 314 29.10 -11.60 12.08
CA ILE A 314 27.73 -11.52 11.59
C ILE A 314 27.28 -10.07 11.76
N ILE A 315 26.94 -9.44 10.65
CA ILE A 315 26.49 -8.04 10.62
C ILE A 315 24.98 -7.96 10.73
N HIS A 316 24.28 -8.89 10.08
CA HIS A 316 22.83 -8.95 10.10
C HIS A 316 22.35 -10.34 9.70
N GLU A 317 21.22 -10.76 10.27
CA GLU A 317 20.61 -12.06 10.05
C GLU A 317 19.11 -11.92 10.18
N ASN A 318 18.35 -12.48 9.23
CA ASN A 318 16.89 -12.37 9.24
C ASN A 318 16.24 -13.45 8.34
N THR A 319 14.92 -13.49 8.28
CA THR A 319 14.12 -14.32 7.38
C THR A 319 13.28 -13.42 6.47
N ILE A 320 13.04 -13.81 5.22
CA ILE A 320 12.23 -13.01 4.27
C ILE A 320 10.85 -13.66 4.04
N GLY A 321 10.74 -14.96 4.27
CA GLY A 321 9.48 -15.69 4.12
C GLY A 321 9.18 -16.16 2.71
N GLU A 322 8.01 -16.79 2.57
CA GLU A 322 7.49 -17.23 1.28
C GLU A 322 7.29 -16.04 0.31
N LEU A 323 6.79 -14.91 0.82
CA LEU A 323 6.64 -13.68 0.04
C LEU A 323 7.99 -13.24 -0.54
N GLY A 324 9.04 -13.26 0.27
CA GLY A 324 10.40 -12.93 -0.17
C GLY A 324 10.89 -13.80 -1.31
N LEU A 325 10.66 -15.11 -1.20
CA LEU A 325 11.01 -16.07 -2.25
C LEU A 325 10.21 -15.82 -3.54
N ARG A 326 8.91 -15.56 -3.43
CA ARG A 326 8.06 -15.22 -4.59
C ARG A 326 8.61 -13.98 -5.31
N LEU A 327 8.81 -12.90 -4.57
CA LEU A 327 9.27 -11.61 -5.11
C LEU A 327 10.71 -11.67 -5.65
N TRP A 328 11.55 -12.55 -5.12
CA TRP A 328 12.88 -12.79 -5.66
C TRP A 328 12.85 -13.45 -7.05
N LEU A 329 11.89 -14.35 -7.27
CA LEU A 329 11.78 -15.12 -8.52
C LEU A 329 10.95 -14.40 -9.59
N GLU A 330 9.95 -13.61 -9.18
CA GLU A 330 8.92 -13.03 -10.05
C GLU A 330 9.48 -12.25 -11.26
N PRO A 331 10.52 -11.40 -11.14
CA PRO A 331 11.08 -10.66 -12.28
C PRO A 331 11.67 -11.56 -13.37
N PHE A 332 11.99 -12.82 -13.05
CA PHE A 332 12.71 -13.74 -13.92
C PHE A 332 11.85 -14.91 -14.40
N ALA A 333 11.04 -15.48 -13.50
CA ALA A 333 10.20 -16.64 -13.77
C ALA A 333 8.75 -16.25 -14.12
N GLY A 334 8.34 -15.02 -13.84
CA GLY A 334 6.95 -14.56 -13.93
C GLY A 334 6.12 -14.94 -12.71
N MET A 335 4.95 -14.32 -12.58
CA MET A 335 4.07 -14.43 -11.41
C MET A 335 3.60 -15.87 -11.13
N ASP A 336 3.17 -16.60 -12.15
CA ASP A 336 2.62 -17.96 -11.96
C ASP A 336 3.69 -18.96 -11.48
N GLU A 337 4.83 -19.02 -12.16
CA GLU A 337 5.91 -19.95 -11.83
C GLU A 337 6.57 -19.59 -10.49
N SER A 338 6.77 -18.29 -10.22
CA SER A 338 7.30 -17.84 -8.92
C SER A 338 6.38 -18.21 -7.77
N GLY A 339 5.05 -18.10 -7.94
CA GLY A 339 4.06 -18.55 -6.96
C GLY A 339 4.14 -20.05 -6.68
N LEU A 340 4.20 -20.88 -7.72
CA LEU A 340 4.29 -22.34 -7.58
C LEU A 340 5.58 -22.79 -6.87
N LEU A 341 6.70 -22.16 -7.18
CA LEU A 341 7.99 -22.44 -6.55
C LEU A 341 8.03 -21.93 -5.10
N ALA A 342 7.48 -20.74 -4.84
CA ALA A 342 7.45 -20.15 -3.51
C ALA A 342 6.52 -20.93 -2.57
N GLU A 343 5.39 -21.47 -3.03
CA GLU A 343 4.50 -22.29 -2.21
C GLU A 343 5.21 -23.53 -1.62
N GLN A 344 6.34 -23.96 -2.19
CA GLN A 344 7.13 -25.07 -1.64
C GLN A 344 7.95 -24.68 -0.40
N TRP A 345 7.97 -23.40 -0.03
CA TRP A 345 8.72 -22.85 1.10
C TRP A 345 8.29 -23.47 2.42
N ARG A 346 9.29 -23.75 3.26
CA ARG A 346 9.12 -24.29 4.61
C ARG A 346 9.95 -23.55 5.65
N GLY A 347 10.57 -22.43 5.33
CA GLY A 347 11.47 -21.71 6.21
C GLY A 347 12.67 -21.18 5.45
N ASP A 348 13.16 -20.02 5.85
CA ASP A 348 14.39 -19.47 5.30
C ASP A 348 15.17 -18.71 6.36
N ARG A 349 16.46 -18.49 6.11
CA ARG A 349 17.27 -17.55 6.87
C ARG A 349 18.43 -17.08 6.02
N TYR A 350 18.65 -15.77 5.98
CA TYR A 350 19.84 -15.19 5.37
C TYR A 350 20.75 -14.58 6.42
N GLN A 351 22.04 -14.57 6.10
CA GLN A 351 23.08 -14.04 6.97
C GLN A 351 24.06 -13.21 6.14
N LEU A 352 24.22 -11.96 6.56
CA LEU A 352 25.20 -11.03 6.05
C LEU A 352 26.42 -11.03 6.98
N ARG A 353 27.59 -11.36 6.43
CA ARG A 353 28.85 -11.41 7.18
C ARG A 353 29.88 -10.46 6.62
N ARG A 354 30.67 -9.87 7.53
CA ARG A 354 31.84 -9.05 7.19
C ARG A 354 33.10 -9.90 7.24
N ARG A 355 33.84 -9.90 6.13
CA ARG A 355 35.16 -10.53 6.01
C ARG A 355 36.25 -9.63 6.61
N SER A 356 37.44 -10.20 6.83
CA SER A 356 38.61 -9.48 7.34
C SER A 356 39.06 -8.33 6.43
N ASP A 357 38.79 -8.41 5.13
CA ASP A 357 39.05 -7.37 4.13
C ASP A 357 37.94 -6.31 4.04
N LYS A 358 37.02 -6.28 5.02
CA LYS A 358 35.83 -5.41 5.09
C LYS A 358 34.80 -5.63 3.99
N GLN A 359 34.97 -6.64 3.13
CA GLN A 359 33.95 -6.98 2.13
C GLN A 359 32.86 -7.87 2.75
N PHE A 360 31.67 -7.84 2.15
CA PHE A 360 30.51 -8.57 2.65
C PHE A 360 30.28 -9.86 1.89
N THR A 361 29.88 -10.91 2.61
CA THR A 361 29.37 -12.17 2.04
C THR A 361 27.96 -12.40 2.56
N LEU A 362 27.05 -12.69 1.64
CA LEU A 362 25.68 -13.06 1.95
C LEU A 362 25.49 -14.55 1.70
N THR A 363 24.85 -15.24 2.63
CA THR A 363 24.34 -16.59 2.43
C THR A 363 22.86 -16.62 2.77
N TRP A 364 22.03 -17.17 1.88
CA TRP A 364 20.61 -17.39 2.11
C TRP A 364 20.29 -18.87 1.98
N LYS A 365 19.73 -19.43 3.03
CA LYS A 365 19.30 -20.83 3.08
C LYS A 365 17.78 -20.87 3.06
N ILE A 366 17.23 -21.74 2.22
CA ILE A 366 15.79 -21.90 2.00
C ILE A 366 15.47 -23.37 2.14
N ALA A 367 14.67 -23.73 3.14
CA ALA A 367 14.13 -25.06 3.31
C ALA A 367 12.86 -25.21 2.49
N LEU A 368 12.77 -26.25 1.66
CA LEU A 368 11.57 -26.57 0.89
C LEU A 368 10.93 -27.88 1.37
N VAL A 369 9.73 -28.16 0.88
CA VAL A 369 8.95 -29.34 1.28
C VAL A 369 9.65 -30.68 1.04
N ASP A 370 10.40 -30.79 -0.07
CA ASP A 370 11.14 -31.99 -0.44
C ASP A 370 12.34 -31.68 -1.35
N GLU A 371 13.16 -32.70 -1.62
CA GLU A 371 14.35 -32.55 -2.48
C GLU A 371 14.02 -32.22 -3.93
N LYS A 372 12.85 -32.64 -4.43
CA LYS A 372 12.45 -32.38 -5.82
C LYS A 372 12.18 -30.89 -5.97
N SER A 373 11.43 -30.28 -5.05
CA SER A 373 11.21 -28.84 -5.00
C SER A 373 12.53 -28.07 -4.88
N ALA A 374 13.48 -28.54 -4.05
CA ALA A 374 14.79 -27.89 -3.92
C ALA A 374 15.60 -27.92 -5.23
N LYS A 375 15.55 -29.04 -5.96
CA LYS A 375 16.19 -29.18 -7.27
C LYS A 375 15.49 -28.33 -8.34
N SER A 376 14.16 -28.23 -8.32
CA SER A 376 13.41 -27.34 -9.22
C SER A 376 13.77 -25.88 -9.00
N LEU A 377 13.77 -25.42 -7.74
CA LEU A 377 14.18 -24.04 -7.42
C LEU A 377 15.63 -23.77 -7.85
N LYS A 378 16.55 -24.71 -7.60
CA LYS A 378 17.94 -24.59 -8.08
C LYS A 378 18.01 -24.41 -9.59
N ALA A 379 17.30 -25.25 -10.33
CA ALA A 379 17.30 -25.20 -11.80
C ALA A 379 16.78 -23.85 -12.31
N GLU A 380 15.74 -23.29 -11.67
CA GLU A 380 15.22 -21.97 -12.04
C GLU A 380 16.22 -20.85 -11.76
N VAL A 381 16.79 -20.85 -10.56
CA VAL A 381 17.79 -19.84 -10.15
C VAL A 381 19.00 -19.87 -11.08
N GLU A 382 19.52 -21.05 -11.41
CA GLU A 382 20.65 -21.21 -12.34
C GLU A 382 20.32 -20.77 -13.76
N ARG A 383 19.11 -21.06 -14.22
CA ARG A 383 18.66 -20.72 -15.58
C ARG A 383 18.46 -19.21 -15.74
N SER A 384 17.73 -18.59 -14.83
CA SER A 384 17.12 -17.28 -15.06
C SER A 384 17.80 -16.16 -14.26
N MET A 385 18.34 -16.46 -13.07
CA MET A 385 18.86 -15.44 -12.16
C MET A 385 20.38 -15.32 -12.15
N ILE A 386 21.10 -16.46 -12.13
CA ILE A 386 22.57 -16.45 -12.06
C ILE A 386 23.21 -15.66 -13.21
N PRO A 387 22.76 -15.76 -14.49
CA PRO A 387 23.29 -14.93 -15.57
C PRO A 387 23.13 -13.43 -15.28
N HIS A 388 21.94 -13.02 -14.82
CA HIS A 388 21.65 -11.63 -14.49
C HIS A 388 22.55 -11.13 -13.35
N PHE A 389 22.76 -11.93 -12.30
CA PHE A 389 23.69 -11.58 -11.22
C PHE A 389 25.12 -11.42 -11.69
N GLN A 390 25.57 -12.26 -12.63
CA GLN A 390 26.93 -12.16 -13.16
C GLN A 390 27.13 -10.88 -13.96
N GLU A 391 26.09 -10.39 -14.64
CA GLU A 391 26.09 -9.12 -15.35
C GLU A 391 26.00 -7.92 -14.39
N ALA A 392 25.00 -7.91 -13.50
CA ALA A 392 24.72 -6.81 -12.59
C ALA A 392 25.80 -6.65 -11.49
N GLN A 393 26.45 -7.76 -11.09
CA GLN A 393 27.42 -7.81 -9.99
C GLN A 393 28.73 -8.48 -10.44
N ALA A 394 29.34 -7.97 -11.52
CA ALA A 394 30.51 -8.58 -12.17
C ALA A 394 31.73 -8.82 -11.25
N SER A 395 31.88 -8.06 -10.16
CA SER A 395 32.96 -8.25 -9.17
C SER A 395 32.68 -9.36 -8.16
N ARG A 396 31.51 -10.00 -8.22
CA ARG A 396 31.01 -10.96 -7.24
C ARG A 396 30.83 -12.34 -7.86
N LYS A 397 30.94 -13.36 -7.02
CA LYS A 397 30.68 -14.76 -7.32
C LYS A 397 29.39 -15.16 -6.61
N THR A 398 28.35 -15.40 -7.40
CA THR A 398 27.11 -16.01 -6.97
C THR A 398 27.13 -17.51 -7.24
N ALA A 399 26.56 -18.29 -6.33
CA ALA A 399 26.40 -19.73 -6.50
C ALA A 399 25.19 -20.24 -5.73
N VAL A 400 24.57 -21.28 -6.26
CA VAL A 400 23.45 -21.97 -5.64
C VAL A 400 23.74 -23.46 -5.52
N ASN A 401 23.50 -24.03 -4.35
CA ASN A 401 23.70 -25.46 -4.08
C ASN A 401 22.48 -26.02 -3.35
N VAL A 402 22.23 -27.33 -3.47
CA VAL A 402 21.17 -28.03 -2.75
C VAL A 402 21.78 -29.14 -1.90
N SER A 403 21.33 -29.25 -0.66
CA SER A 403 21.65 -30.34 0.25
C SER A 403 20.36 -30.83 0.90
N GLY A 404 19.92 -32.04 0.54
CA GLY A 404 18.59 -32.54 0.93
C GLY A 404 17.49 -31.60 0.43
N THR A 405 16.68 -31.10 1.35
CA THR A 405 15.57 -30.17 1.09
C THR A 405 15.97 -28.69 1.15
N VAL A 406 17.24 -28.38 1.42
CA VAL A 406 17.70 -27.00 1.62
C VAL A 406 18.48 -26.53 0.41
N LEU A 407 18.03 -25.43 -0.18
CA LEU A 407 18.78 -24.65 -1.15
C LEU A 407 19.61 -23.59 -0.43
N THR A 408 20.86 -23.42 -0.84
CA THR A 408 21.76 -22.38 -0.32
C THR A 408 22.20 -21.49 -1.48
N PHE A 409 21.74 -20.25 -1.49
CA PHE A 409 22.26 -19.18 -2.31
C PHE A 409 23.42 -18.49 -1.59
N THR A 410 24.51 -18.22 -2.31
CA THR A 410 25.68 -17.52 -1.78
C THR A 410 26.07 -16.41 -2.72
N ASN A 411 26.41 -15.26 -2.16
CA ASN A 411 26.95 -14.13 -2.89
C ASN A 411 28.19 -13.58 -2.16
N SER A 412 29.36 -13.72 -2.79
CA SER A 412 30.65 -13.38 -2.20
C SER A 412 31.52 -12.59 -3.19
N PRO A 413 32.49 -11.78 -2.73
CA PRO A 413 33.44 -11.14 -3.64
C PRO A 413 34.26 -12.17 -4.43
N LYS A 414 34.59 -11.87 -5.69
CA LYS A 414 35.63 -12.61 -6.42
C LYS A 414 36.97 -12.43 -5.70
N LYS A 415 37.78 -13.49 -5.68
CA LYS A 415 39.13 -13.46 -5.09
C LYS A 415 40.07 -12.60 -5.91
#